data_AF-A0A7C5NYM5-F1
#
_entry.id   AF-A0A7C5NYM5-F1
#
_cell.length_a   1.000
_cell.length_b   1.000
_cell.length_c   1.000
_cell.angle_alpha   90.00
_cell.angle_beta   90.00
_cell.angle_gamma   90.00
#
_symmetry.space_group_name_H-M   'P 1'
#
loop_
_entity.id
_entity.type
_entity.pdbx_description
1 polymer ?
#
loop_
_entity_poly.entity_id
_entity_poly.type
_entity_poly.pdbx_seq_one_letter_code
_entity_poly.pdbx_strand_id
1 'polypeptide(L)'
;MQTAAEEIKMPRASRNPAFQTAVRLLNKGDFDQARLRLLAHLNRRPEDLGSWALLAHLTQEPEEELRCVREILHRKPDSTWARRRLEQLLLEPEVFCASLAIHRRPPDNGGQAFHVPARRRRRLPEGIQPVPATPRPRPQPDWTRFSNRPFRALPLPFSEGFAPAKPSKRPLQIALGLFDAILTAFLICAVFFLVVPRLFGSNLLIVLSQSMEPVVPMGSIAISRPVPDLQQIQVGDVITFQTKDPLAPSSFITHRVIEIVETPGGTLFRTKGDAAEEPDTGLVHPTQLMGRIWFSIPWVGFVLAFMQTRVGYLLLVGLPALLLIAGEIRTILRVFREDESAPMKGLPQAAYGGAA
;
A
#
# COMPACT_ATOMS: atom_id res chain seq x y z
N MET A 1 20.34 2.79 23.78
CA MET A 1 20.81 4.16 23.49
C MET A 1 22.33 4.23 23.27
N GLN A 2 23.17 3.58 24.08
CA GLN A 2 24.62 3.43 23.79
C GLN A 2 24.91 2.55 22.56
N THR A 3 24.09 1.53 22.32
CA THR A 3 24.17 0.61 21.18
C THR A 3 24.08 1.29 19.81
N ALA A 4 23.25 2.33 19.66
CA ALA A 4 23.12 3.06 18.40
C ALA A 4 24.32 3.97 18.10
N ALA A 5 24.99 4.51 19.13
CA ALA A 5 26.19 5.31 18.93
C ALA A 5 27.43 4.44 18.62
N GLU A 6 27.46 3.21 19.15
CA GLU A 6 28.50 2.20 18.89
C GLU A 6 28.35 1.56 17.50
N GLU A 7 27.13 1.23 17.06
CA GLU A 7 26.88 0.62 15.73
C GLU A 7 27.28 1.53 14.56
N ILE A 8 27.23 2.86 14.71
CA ILE A 8 27.44 3.78 13.59
C ILE A 8 28.94 4.08 13.36
N LYS A 9 29.87 3.53 14.17
CA LYS A 9 31.33 3.80 14.04
C LYS A 9 31.60 5.32 13.84
N MET A 10 31.01 6.19 14.66
CA MET A 10 31.18 7.65 14.55
C MET A 10 32.00 8.24 15.71
N PRO A 11 33.33 8.04 15.73
CA PRO A 11 34.21 8.52 16.79
C PRO A 11 34.32 10.06 16.89
N ARG A 12 33.72 10.83 15.96
CA ARG A 12 33.74 12.30 15.97
C ARG A 12 32.50 12.97 16.58
N ALA A 13 31.37 12.27 16.67
CA ALA A 13 30.12 12.83 17.19
C ALA A 13 30.17 13.10 18.71
N SER A 14 30.88 12.24 19.45
CA SER A 14 30.98 12.31 20.91
C SER A 14 31.76 13.53 21.44
N ARG A 15 32.45 14.28 20.58
CA ARG A 15 33.24 15.47 20.97
C ARG A 15 32.50 16.80 20.82
N ASN A 16 31.28 16.80 20.31
CA ASN A 16 30.52 18.03 20.10
C ASN A 16 29.80 18.48 21.39
N PRO A 17 30.01 19.72 21.88
CA PRO A 17 29.35 20.21 23.10
C PRO A 17 27.82 20.25 22.99
N ALA A 18 27.26 20.46 21.80
CA ALA A 18 25.81 20.42 21.59
C ALA A 18 25.25 18.99 21.75
N PHE A 19 25.93 18.00 21.18
CA PHE A 19 25.62 16.58 21.32
C PHE A 19 25.71 16.13 22.79
N GLN A 20 26.80 16.45 23.49
CA GLN A 20 26.97 16.11 24.91
C GLN A 20 25.93 16.79 25.81
N THR A 21 25.49 18.00 25.45
CA THR A 21 24.45 18.70 26.20
C THR A 21 23.08 18.08 25.95
N ALA A 22 22.77 17.64 24.72
CA ALA A 22 21.56 16.88 24.43
C ALA A 22 21.53 15.56 25.22
N VAL A 23 22.64 14.80 25.24
CA VAL A 23 22.75 13.56 26.04
C VAL A 23 22.53 13.83 27.54
N ARG A 24 23.07 14.93 28.08
CA ARG A 24 22.82 15.32 29.48
C ARG A 24 21.35 15.66 29.76
N LEU A 25 20.65 16.27 28.80
CA LEU A 25 19.21 16.56 28.93
C LEU A 25 18.37 15.28 28.88
N LEU A 26 18.75 14.33 28.01
CA LEU A 26 18.11 13.00 27.96
C LEU A 26 18.26 12.24 29.28
N ASN A 27 19.46 12.26 29.88
CA ASN A 27 19.68 11.63 31.19
C ASN A 27 18.87 12.28 32.31
N LYS A 28 18.38 13.51 32.13
CA LYS A 28 17.48 14.21 33.05
C LYS A 28 16.00 14.00 32.72
N GLY A 29 15.68 13.25 31.67
CA GLY A 29 14.30 13.01 31.20
C GLY A 29 13.68 14.15 30.42
N ASP A 30 14.43 15.19 30.03
CA ASP A 30 13.92 16.35 29.31
C ASP A 30 14.10 16.17 27.79
N PHE A 31 13.26 15.31 27.21
CA PHE A 31 13.33 14.87 25.81
C PHE A 31 13.04 16.01 24.82
N ASP A 32 12.07 16.87 25.12
CA ASP A 32 11.67 17.98 24.24
C ASP A 32 12.79 19.02 24.10
N GLN A 33 13.45 19.37 25.22
CA GLN A 33 14.59 20.27 25.16
C GLN A 33 15.79 19.63 24.44
N ALA A 34 16.03 18.33 24.63
CA ALA A 34 17.07 17.62 23.90
C ALA A 34 16.83 17.67 22.37
N ARG A 35 15.60 17.41 21.93
CA ARG A 35 15.18 17.52 20.52
C ARG A 35 15.37 18.93 19.98
N LEU A 36 14.81 19.95 20.63
CA LEU A 36 14.92 21.35 20.17
C LEU A 36 16.38 21.82 20.05
N ARG A 37 17.25 21.42 20.99
CA ARG A 37 18.68 21.74 20.93
C ARG A 37 19.39 21.05 19.79
N LEU A 38 19.07 19.79 19.52
CA LEU A 38 19.63 19.07 18.36
C LEU A 38 19.19 19.70 17.05
N LEU A 39 17.92 20.09 16.92
CA LEU A 39 17.39 20.79 15.75
C LEU A 39 18.11 22.12 15.52
N ALA A 40 18.28 22.93 16.57
CA ALA A 40 18.98 24.20 16.50
C ALA A 40 20.47 24.04 16.14
N HIS A 41 21.11 22.97 16.61
CA HIS A 41 22.49 22.62 16.27
C HIS A 41 22.63 22.16 14.82
N LEU A 42 21.78 21.23 14.38
CA LEU A 42 21.77 20.70 13.01
C LEU A 42 21.47 21.78 11.97
N ASN A 43 20.70 22.80 12.32
CA ASN A 43 20.47 23.95 11.46
C ASN A 43 21.73 24.81 11.24
N ARG A 44 22.68 24.78 12.18
CA ARG A 44 23.97 25.50 12.08
C ARG A 44 25.10 24.62 11.55
N ARG A 45 25.05 23.32 11.82
CA ARG A 45 26.05 22.32 11.47
C ARG A 45 25.39 21.04 10.93
N PRO A 46 24.87 21.09 9.69
CA PRO A 46 24.19 19.94 9.09
C PRO A 46 25.12 18.76 8.80
N GLU A 47 26.44 18.96 8.83
CA GLU A 47 27.46 17.92 8.67
C GLU A 47 27.60 16.95 9.87
N ASP A 48 26.97 17.26 11.02
CA ASP A 48 27.07 16.43 12.22
C ASP A 48 26.13 15.21 12.15
N LEU A 49 26.63 14.15 11.52
CA LEU A 49 25.91 12.89 11.33
C LEU A 49 25.50 12.23 12.65
N GLY A 50 26.24 12.44 13.74
CA GLY A 50 25.89 11.88 15.04
C GLY A 50 24.70 12.60 15.68
N SER A 51 24.60 13.92 15.51
CA SER A 51 23.41 14.67 15.92
C SER A 51 22.18 14.28 15.11
N TRP A 52 22.32 13.99 13.80
CA TRP A 52 21.23 13.46 12.98
C TRP A 52 20.77 12.08 13.45
N ALA A 53 21.73 11.17 13.75
CA ALA A 53 21.40 9.84 14.23
C ALA A 53 20.74 9.87 15.60
N LEU A 54 21.20 10.76 16.51
CA LEU A 54 20.58 10.95 17.80
C LEU A 54 19.17 11.53 17.67
N LEU A 55 19.00 12.53 16.80
CA LEU A 55 17.67 13.08 16.53
C LEU A 55 16.72 12.00 16.01
N ALA A 56 17.15 11.18 15.04
CA ALA A 56 16.34 10.08 14.50
C ALA A 56 15.82 9.12 15.58
N HIS A 57 16.61 8.81 16.60
CA HIS A 57 16.17 7.95 17.71
C HIS A 57 15.24 8.64 18.72
N LEU A 58 15.22 9.97 18.75
CA LEU A 58 14.42 10.76 19.69
C LEU A 58 13.06 11.16 19.14
N THR A 59 12.93 11.24 17.81
CA THR A 59 11.64 11.56 17.19
C THR A 59 10.68 10.39 17.41
N GLN A 60 9.44 10.71 17.76
CA GLN A 60 8.32 9.76 17.72
C GLN A 60 7.52 9.85 16.42
N GLU A 61 7.89 10.81 15.55
CA GLU A 61 7.21 11.06 14.28
C GLU A 61 7.97 10.38 13.13
N PRO A 62 7.39 9.38 12.47
CA PRO A 62 8.14 8.55 11.55
C PRO A 62 8.53 9.30 10.25
N GLU A 63 7.87 10.42 9.93
CA GLU A 63 8.27 11.34 8.87
C GLU A 63 9.56 12.13 9.22
N GLU A 64 9.68 12.57 10.48
CA GLU A 64 10.87 13.30 10.96
C GLU A 64 12.07 12.34 11.02
N GLU A 65 11.83 11.10 11.44
CA GLU A 65 12.84 10.04 11.41
C GLU A 65 13.32 9.75 9.98
N LEU A 66 12.40 9.60 9.02
CA LEU A 66 12.73 9.41 7.60
C LEU A 66 13.59 10.55 7.06
N ARG A 67 13.27 11.80 7.41
CA ARG A 67 14.06 12.97 7.01
C ARG A 67 15.49 12.88 7.57
N CYS A 68 15.64 12.52 8.84
CA CYS A 68 16.95 12.38 9.47
C CYS A 68 17.80 11.28 8.81
N VAL A 69 17.20 10.11 8.54
CA VAL A 69 17.87 8.98 7.91
C VAL A 69 18.29 9.32 6.47
N ARG A 70 17.45 10.04 5.71
CA ARG A 70 17.79 10.52 4.37
C ARG A 70 18.96 11.50 4.37
N GLU A 71 19.01 12.45 5.31
CA GLU A 71 20.13 13.39 5.43
C GLU A 71 21.45 12.68 5.75
N ILE A 72 21.40 11.58 6.51
CA ILE A 72 22.56 10.73 6.78
C ILE A 72 22.99 9.99 5.50
N LEU A 73 22.07 9.37 4.77
CA LEU A 73 22.37 8.65 3.53
C LEU A 73 22.87 9.57 2.40
N HIS A 74 22.35 10.79 2.31
CA HIS A 74 22.79 11.78 1.33
C HIS A 74 24.28 12.13 1.51
N ARG A 75 24.75 12.18 2.76
CA ARG A 75 26.15 12.50 3.08
C ARG A 75 27.06 11.27 3.19
N LYS A 76 26.52 10.14 3.66
CA LYS A 76 27.24 8.88 3.82
C LYS A 76 26.42 7.73 3.22
N PRO A 77 26.47 7.55 1.88
CA PRO A 77 25.69 6.54 1.19
C PRO A 77 25.97 5.12 1.69
N ASP A 78 27.19 4.84 2.15
CA ASP A 78 27.65 3.51 2.59
C ASP A 78 27.31 3.20 4.07
N SER A 79 26.47 4.03 4.70
CA SER A 79 26.04 3.81 6.07
C SER A 79 25.07 2.62 6.15
N THR A 80 25.55 1.46 6.60
CA THR A 80 24.75 0.24 6.79
C THR A 80 23.60 0.44 7.76
N TRP A 81 23.83 1.16 8.86
CA TRP A 81 22.78 1.52 9.82
C TRP A 81 21.67 2.34 9.15
N ALA A 82 22.03 3.36 8.36
CA ALA A 82 21.03 4.25 7.76
C ALA A 82 20.26 3.54 6.63
N ARG A 83 20.90 2.62 5.88
CA ARG A 83 20.23 1.79 4.88
C ARG A 83 19.22 0.84 5.53
N ARG A 84 19.64 0.07 6.54
CA ARG A 84 18.72 -0.83 7.27
C ARG A 84 17.59 -0.06 7.94
N ARG A 85 17.88 1.13 8.51
CA ARG A 85 16.85 1.94 9.15
C ARG A 85 15.86 2.52 8.14
N LEU A 86 16.34 2.93 6.96
CA LEU A 86 15.47 3.35 5.85
C LEU A 86 14.57 2.20 5.40
N GLU A 87 15.12 0.99 5.23
CA GLU A 87 14.35 -0.21 4.86
C GLU A 87 13.26 -0.51 5.90
N GLN A 88 13.59 -0.45 7.19
CA GLN A 88 12.62 -0.63 8.28
C GLN A 88 11.52 0.43 8.26
N LEU A 89 11.89 1.70 8.06
CA LEU A 89 10.93 2.80 8.00
C LEU A 89 10.00 2.69 6.79
N LEU A 90 10.48 2.19 5.65
CA LEU A 90 9.66 1.99 4.45
C LEU A 90 8.66 0.83 4.56
N LEU A 91 8.76 -0.03 5.58
CA LEU A 91 7.76 -1.05 5.89
C LEU A 91 6.54 -0.48 6.63
N GLU A 92 6.65 0.72 7.21
CA GLU A 92 5.53 1.40 7.87
C GLU A 92 4.62 2.08 6.83
N PRO A 93 3.31 1.78 6.77
CA PRO A 93 2.39 2.28 5.74
C PRO A 93 2.31 3.82 5.65
N GLU A 94 2.41 4.50 6.79
CA GLU A 94 2.36 5.97 6.89
C GLU A 94 3.59 6.62 6.24
N VAL A 95 4.77 6.03 6.46
CA VAL A 95 6.05 6.50 5.94
C VAL A 95 6.20 6.18 4.46
N PHE A 96 5.71 5.02 4.02
CA PHE A 96 5.69 4.65 2.60
C PHE A 96 4.92 5.69 1.79
N CYS A 97 3.73 6.09 2.24
CA CYS A 97 2.95 7.17 1.62
C CYS A 97 3.67 8.52 1.64
N ALA A 98 4.28 8.90 2.77
CA ALA A 98 5.05 10.14 2.89
C ALA A 98 6.30 10.15 1.97
N SER A 99 6.97 9.00 1.81
CA SER A 99 8.14 8.85 0.93
C SER A 99 7.79 9.05 -0.55
N LEU A 100 6.59 8.62 -0.96
CA LEU A 100 6.03 8.79 -2.30
C LEU A 100 5.53 10.22 -2.56
N ALA A 101 5.00 10.90 -1.53
CA ALA A 101 4.52 12.28 -1.63
C ALA A 101 5.63 13.29 -1.97
N ILE A 102 6.89 12.98 -1.64
CA ILE A 102 8.03 13.89 -1.87
C ILE A 102 8.48 13.90 -3.34
N HIS A 103 8.17 12.88 -4.14
CA HIS A 103 8.47 12.89 -5.59
C HIS A 103 7.59 13.87 -6.41
N ARG A 104 6.69 14.60 -5.77
CA ARG A 104 5.90 15.69 -6.39
C ARG A 104 6.32 17.10 -6.00
N ARG A 105 7.33 17.29 -5.14
CA ARG A 105 7.89 18.63 -4.90
C ARG A 105 9.12 18.84 -5.78
N PRO A 106 9.16 19.92 -6.59
CA PRO A 106 10.39 20.28 -7.30
C PRO A 106 11.51 20.55 -6.28
N PRO A 107 12.78 20.44 -6.69
CA PRO A 107 13.90 20.78 -5.82
C PRO A 107 13.82 22.28 -5.51
N ASP A 108 13.32 22.64 -4.34
CA ASP A 108 13.45 23.99 -3.83
C ASP A 108 14.95 24.23 -3.59
N ASN A 109 15.52 25.08 -4.44
CA ASN A 109 16.87 25.61 -4.28
C ASN A 109 16.97 26.30 -2.90
N GLY A 110 17.80 25.74 -2.02
CA GLY A 110 18.21 26.36 -0.77
C GLY A 110 17.62 25.69 0.47
N GLY A 111 18.52 25.22 1.34
CA GLY A 111 18.19 24.46 2.53
C GLY A 111 17.14 25.16 3.40
N GLN A 112 16.01 24.49 3.61
CA GLN A 112 15.04 24.92 4.61
C GLN A 112 15.33 24.20 5.92
N ALA A 113 15.81 25.02 6.85
CA ALA A 113 15.88 24.79 8.28
C ALA A 113 14.66 24.05 8.82
N PHE A 114 14.88 23.23 9.86
CA PHE A 114 13.80 22.74 10.72
C PHE A 114 12.90 23.89 11.15
N HIS A 115 11.60 23.76 10.89
CA HIS A 115 10.60 24.74 11.26
C HIS A 115 10.43 24.73 12.80
N VAL A 116 11.26 25.50 13.49
CA VAL A 116 11.04 25.82 14.91
C VAL A 116 9.82 26.76 14.95
N PRO A 117 8.73 26.43 15.66
CA PRO A 117 7.53 27.26 15.64
C PRO A 117 7.82 28.59 16.34
N ALA A 118 7.95 29.65 15.54
CA ALA A 118 8.04 31.01 16.04
C ALA A 118 6.65 31.50 16.49
N ARG A 119 6.54 31.92 17.75
CA ARG A 119 5.43 32.74 18.23
C ARG A 119 5.44 34.10 17.52
N ARG A 120 4.39 34.43 16.74
CA ARG A 120 3.53 35.64 16.85
C ARG A 120 2.92 36.15 15.52
N ARG A 121 1.62 36.51 15.65
CA ARG A 121 0.87 37.70 15.19
C ARG A 121 0.78 38.10 13.69
N ARG A 122 -0.48 38.12 13.22
CA ARG A 122 -1.20 39.11 12.37
C ARG A 122 -0.40 39.99 11.39
N ARG A 123 -0.79 39.96 10.10
CA ARG A 123 -1.62 40.96 9.38
C ARG A 123 -1.86 40.52 7.92
N LEU A 124 -3.07 40.74 7.40
CA LEU A 124 -3.37 40.72 5.95
C LEU A 124 -2.84 42.01 5.29
N PRO A 125 -2.48 41.98 4.00
CA PRO A 125 -2.43 43.18 3.18
C PRO A 125 -3.73 43.35 2.38
N GLU A 126 -4.33 44.53 2.55
CA GLU A 126 -5.28 45.16 1.63
C GLU A 126 -4.56 45.66 0.36
N GLY A 127 -5.26 45.71 -0.77
CA GLY A 127 -4.90 46.57 -1.88
C GLY A 127 -4.79 45.89 -3.24
N ILE A 128 -5.92 45.71 -3.93
CA ILE A 128 -5.95 45.62 -5.40
C ILE A 128 -6.99 46.63 -5.89
N GLN A 129 -6.54 47.62 -6.65
CA GLN A 129 -7.36 48.68 -7.24
C GLN A 129 -8.17 48.15 -8.45
N PRO A 130 -9.35 48.72 -8.74
CA PRO A 130 -10.16 48.31 -9.89
C PRO A 130 -9.60 48.84 -11.23
N VAL A 131 -9.67 47.99 -12.25
CA VAL A 131 -9.27 48.25 -13.65
C VAL A 131 -10.28 49.19 -14.34
N PRO A 132 -9.85 50.14 -15.20
CA PRO A 132 -10.74 51.11 -15.85
C PRO A 132 -11.61 50.52 -16.99
N ALA A 133 -12.74 51.20 -17.22
CA ALA A 133 -13.86 50.81 -18.05
C ALA A 133 -13.55 50.66 -19.57
N THR A 134 -14.18 49.66 -20.18
CA THR A 134 -14.23 49.42 -21.64
C THR A 134 -15.08 50.46 -22.41
N PRO A 135 -14.83 50.69 -23.71
CA PRO A 135 -15.53 51.69 -24.51
C PRO A 135 -16.95 51.30 -24.97
N ARG A 136 -17.73 52.32 -25.31
CA ARG A 136 -19.18 52.35 -25.64
C ARG A 136 -19.66 51.30 -26.68
N PRO A 137 -20.92 50.84 -26.58
CA PRO A 137 -21.52 49.93 -27.56
C PRO A 137 -21.84 50.60 -28.91
N ARG A 138 -21.72 49.83 -29.99
CA ARG A 138 -22.16 50.20 -31.35
C ARG A 138 -23.69 50.27 -31.45
N PRO A 139 -24.26 51.11 -32.33
CA PRO A 139 -25.71 51.22 -32.51
C PRO A 139 -26.31 49.91 -33.04
N GLN A 140 -27.43 49.49 -32.45
CA GLN A 140 -28.21 48.34 -32.91
C GLN A 140 -29.00 48.70 -34.19
N PRO A 141 -29.17 47.77 -35.14
CA PRO A 141 -29.99 48.00 -36.32
C PRO A 141 -31.47 48.13 -35.96
N ASP A 142 -32.15 49.08 -36.61
CA ASP A 142 -33.56 49.36 -36.44
C ASP A 142 -34.44 48.32 -37.16
N TRP A 143 -34.95 47.37 -36.39
CA TRP A 143 -35.78 46.26 -36.87
C TRP A 143 -37.22 46.68 -37.24
N THR A 144 -37.61 47.94 -37.00
CA THR A 144 -38.97 48.41 -37.30
C THR A 144 -39.25 48.59 -38.80
N ARG A 145 -38.21 48.49 -39.65
CA ARG A 145 -38.32 48.70 -41.10
C ARG A 145 -38.75 47.45 -41.91
N PHE A 146 -38.94 46.30 -41.28
CA PHE A 146 -39.25 45.02 -41.96
C PHE A 146 -40.66 44.45 -41.70
N SER A 147 -41.56 45.16 -41.01
CA SER A 147 -42.81 44.56 -40.51
C SER A 147 -44.02 44.57 -41.46
N ASN A 148 -43.97 45.17 -42.66
CA ASN A 148 -45.17 45.35 -43.49
C ASN A 148 -45.17 44.60 -44.84
N ARG A 149 -44.61 43.39 -44.91
CA ARG A 149 -44.93 42.45 -46.00
C ARG A 149 -45.70 41.26 -45.44
N PRO A 150 -46.93 40.95 -45.91
CA PRO A 150 -47.63 39.75 -45.49
C PRO A 150 -46.87 38.54 -46.03
N PHE A 151 -46.09 37.89 -45.17
CA PHE A 151 -45.52 36.59 -45.46
C PHE A 151 -46.68 35.59 -45.60
N ARG A 152 -46.89 35.13 -46.83
CA ARG A 152 -47.77 34.01 -47.16
C ARG A 152 -47.21 32.78 -46.47
N ALA A 153 -47.82 32.37 -45.35
CA ALA A 153 -47.38 31.22 -44.57
C ALA A 153 -47.48 29.96 -45.44
N LEU A 154 -46.34 29.45 -45.91
CA LEU A 154 -46.25 28.08 -46.37
C LEU A 154 -46.53 27.19 -45.15
N PRO A 155 -47.42 26.18 -45.24
CA PRO A 155 -47.53 25.17 -44.19
C PRO A 155 -46.21 24.40 -44.18
N LEU A 156 -45.35 24.70 -43.21
CA LEU A 156 -44.20 23.85 -42.93
C LEU A 156 -44.74 22.50 -42.46
N PRO A 157 -44.27 21.37 -43.02
CA PRO A 157 -44.64 20.07 -42.52
C PRO A 157 -44.27 20.03 -41.04
N PHE A 158 -45.25 19.62 -40.23
CA PHE A 158 -45.14 19.33 -38.81
C PHE A 158 -43.73 18.83 -38.49
N SER A 159 -42.92 19.65 -37.81
CA SER A 159 -41.69 19.16 -37.18
C SER A 159 -42.14 18.33 -35.99
N GLU A 160 -42.51 17.07 -36.24
CA GLU A 160 -42.55 16.09 -35.18
C GLU A 160 -41.15 16.10 -34.57
N GLY A 161 -41.03 16.65 -33.37
CA GLY A 161 -39.79 16.61 -32.63
C GLY A 161 -39.41 15.15 -32.50
N PHE A 162 -38.28 14.77 -33.09
CA PHE A 162 -37.63 13.52 -32.76
C PHE A 162 -37.30 13.57 -31.27
N ALA A 163 -38.21 13.07 -30.44
CA ALA A 163 -37.93 12.82 -29.04
C ALA A 163 -36.72 11.87 -29.02
N PRO A 164 -35.61 12.22 -28.36
CA PRO A 164 -34.43 11.36 -28.36
C PRO A 164 -34.83 9.99 -27.83
N ALA A 165 -34.61 8.95 -28.64
CA ALA A 165 -34.92 7.58 -28.26
C ALA A 165 -34.27 7.27 -26.90
N LYS A 166 -35.07 6.86 -25.92
CA LYS A 166 -34.56 6.46 -24.60
C LYS A 166 -33.50 5.37 -24.79
N PRO A 167 -32.27 5.53 -24.27
CA PRO A 167 -31.22 4.54 -24.45
C PRO A 167 -31.67 3.19 -23.88
N SER A 168 -31.56 2.13 -24.68
CA SER A 168 -31.92 0.79 -24.24
C SER A 168 -31.05 0.39 -23.04
N LYS A 169 -31.68 -0.14 -21.97
CA LYS A 169 -30.96 -0.52 -20.73
C LYS A 169 -30.23 -1.88 -20.84
N ARG A 170 -30.40 -2.59 -21.96
CA ARG A 170 -29.87 -3.94 -22.22
C ARG A 170 -28.34 -4.04 -22.17
N PRO A 171 -27.54 -3.18 -22.82
CA PRO A 171 -26.07 -3.27 -22.74
C PRO A 171 -25.53 -3.04 -21.32
N LEU A 172 -26.16 -2.14 -20.55
CA LEU A 172 -25.76 -1.87 -19.17
C LEU A 172 -26.04 -3.06 -18.24
N GLN A 173 -27.13 -3.80 -18.47
CA GLN A 173 -27.48 -5.00 -17.70
C GLN A 173 -26.50 -6.14 -17.97
N ILE A 174 -26.11 -6.35 -19.23
CA ILE A 174 -25.12 -7.37 -19.60
C ILE A 174 -23.75 -7.04 -18.99
N ALA A 175 -23.35 -5.76 -19.02
CA ALA A 175 -22.08 -5.33 -18.43
C ALA A 175 -22.03 -5.53 -16.90
N LEU A 176 -23.13 -5.21 -16.20
CA LEU A 176 -23.23 -5.44 -14.75
C LEU A 176 -23.20 -6.93 -14.40
N GLY A 177 -23.96 -7.77 -15.11
CA GLY A 177 -23.95 -9.21 -14.87
C GLY A 177 -22.60 -9.87 -15.15
N LEU A 178 -21.87 -9.41 -16.19
CA LEU A 178 -20.51 -9.86 -16.46
C LEU A 178 -19.53 -9.46 -15.36
N PHE A 179 -19.66 -8.24 -14.83
CA PHE A 179 -18.84 -7.77 -13.71
C PHE A 179 -19.05 -8.63 -12.45
N ASP A 180 -20.31 -8.91 -12.08
CA ASP A 180 -20.63 -9.74 -10.91
C ASP A 180 -20.12 -11.19 -11.10
N ALA A 181 -20.24 -11.75 -12.32
CA ALA A 181 -19.71 -13.06 -12.64
C ALA A 181 -18.18 -13.14 -12.52
N ILE A 182 -17.46 -12.11 -13.02
CA ILE A 182 -15.99 -12.03 -12.90
C ILE A 182 -15.58 -11.89 -11.43
N LEU A 183 -16.26 -11.03 -10.67
CA LEU A 183 -15.97 -10.81 -9.26
C LEU A 183 -16.19 -12.09 -8.43
N THR A 184 -17.26 -12.83 -8.74
CA THR A 184 -17.57 -14.12 -8.10
C THR A 184 -16.54 -15.18 -8.45
N ALA A 185 -16.17 -15.31 -9.73
CA ALA A 185 -15.12 -16.24 -10.16
C ALA A 185 -13.77 -15.92 -9.49
N PHE A 186 -13.41 -14.64 -9.39
CA PHE A 186 -12.21 -14.19 -8.70
C PHE A 186 -12.19 -14.61 -7.22
N LEU A 187 -13.29 -14.39 -6.49
CA LEU A 187 -13.41 -14.81 -5.09
C LEU A 187 -13.32 -16.33 -4.92
N ILE A 188 -13.97 -17.10 -5.79
CA ILE A 188 -13.89 -18.56 -5.77
C ILE A 188 -12.44 -19.03 -6.00
N CYS A 189 -11.76 -18.47 -6.99
CA CYS A 189 -10.35 -18.75 -7.24
C CYS A 189 -9.48 -18.40 -6.02
N ALA A 190 -9.68 -17.23 -5.41
CA ALA A 190 -8.93 -16.81 -4.22
C ALA A 190 -9.10 -17.79 -3.05
N VAL A 191 -10.34 -18.20 -2.77
CA VAL A 191 -10.65 -19.21 -1.74
C VAL A 191 -10.01 -20.56 -2.08
N PHE A 192 -10.11 -21.00 -3.34
CA PHE A 192 -9.50 -22.24 -3.81
C PHE A 192 -7.99 -22.27 -3.55
N PHE A 193 -7.27 -21.21 -3.94
CA PHE A 193 -5.82 -21.12 -3.71
C PHE A 193 -5.43 -21.05 -2.22
N LEU A 194 -6.31 -20.59 -1.34
CA LEU A 194 -6.06 -20.54 0.12
C LEU A 194 -6.37 -21.85 0.84
N VAL A 195 -7.37 -22.59 0.37
CA VAL A 195 -7.88 -23.80 1.03
C VAL A 195 -7.15 -25.04 0.53
N VAL A 196 -6.90 -25.15 -0.78
CA VAL A 196 -6.31 -26.33 -1.40
C VAL A 196 -4.95 -26.71 -0.77
N PRO A 197 -3.98 -25.80 -0.60
CA PRO A 197 -2.70 -26.15 0.04
C PRO A 197 -2.88 -26.71 1.46
N ARG A 198 -3.85 -26.19 2.23
CA ARG A 198 -4.12 -26.68 3.59
C ARG A 198 -4.70 -28.09 3.60
N LEU A 199 -5.54 -28.43 2.63
CA LEU A 199 -6.09 -29.79 2.49
C LEU A 199 -5.00 -30.84 2.18
N PHE A 200 -3.92 -30.43 1.51
CA PHE A 200 -2.76 -31.29 1.24
C PHE A 200 -1.73 -31.32 2.38
N GLY A 201 -2.07 -30.79 3.57
CA GLY A 201 -1.14 -30.74 4.71
C GLY A 201 0.10 -29.87 4.48
N SER A 202 0.07 -29.00 3.47
CA SER A 202 1.18 -28.09 3.18
C SER A 202 1.06 -26.80 3.97
N ASN A 203 2.20 -26.31 4.44
CA ASN A 203 2.30 -25.09 5.21
C ASN A 203 2.55 -23.91 4.26
N LEU A 204 1.72 -22.87 4.41
CA LEU A 204 1.89 -21.59 3.72
C LEU A 204 2.71 -20.67 4.62
N LEU A 205 3.92 -20.34 4.18
CA LEU A 205 4.85 -19.49 4.91
C LEU A 205 5.05 -18.19 4.14
N ILE A 206 5.00 -17.05 4.83
CA ILE A 206 5.38 -15.77 4.24
C ILE A 206 6.89 -15.62 4.44
N VAL A 207 7.62 -15.36 3.35
CA VAL A 207 9.07 -15.18 3.39
C VAL A 207 9.36 -13.76 3.86
N LEU A 208 9.93 -13.64 5.06
CA LEU A 208 10.17 -12.35 5.73
C LEU A 208 11.63 -11.87 5.61
N SER A 209 12.52 -12.66 5.00
CA SER A 209 13.95 -12.33 4.85
C SER A 209 14.39 -12.44 3.39
N GLN A 210 15.51 -11.81 3.08
CA GLN A 210 16.15 -11.87 1.75
C GLN A 210 17.20 -13.00 1.65
N SER A 211 17.26 -13.93 2.61
CA SER A 211 18.33 -14.94 2.66
C SER A 211 18.30 -15.94 1.50
N MET A 212 17.15 -16.09 0.84
CA MET A 212 16.95 -17.01 -0.28
C MET A 212 16.87 -16.30 -1.64
N GLU A 213 17.26 -15.03 -1.74
CA GLU A 213 17.31 -14.33 -3.03
C GLU A 213 18.42 -14.90 -3.94
N PRO A 214 18.18 -14.98 -5.27
CA PRO A 214 16.98 -14.57 -6.00
C PRO A 214 15.88 -15.66 -6.10
N VAL A 215 16.15 -16.89 -5.63
CA VAL A 215 15.27 -18.05 -5.87
C VAL A 215 13.94 -17.93 -5.14
N VAL A 216 13.95 -17.46 -3.90
CA VAL A 216 12.75 -17.16 -3.12
C VAL A 216 12.84 -15.71 -2.65
N PRO A 217 12.24 -14.76 -3.40
CA PRO A 217 12.24 -13.35 -3.03
C PRO A 217 11.54 -13.07 -1.71
N MET A 218 11.97 -12.02 -1.01
CA MET A 218 11.25 -11.50 0.16
C MET A 218 9.80 -11.14 -0.21
N GLY A 219 8.86 -11.40 0.71
CA GLY A 219 7.43 -11.15 0.48
C GLY A 219 6.76 -12.17 -0.45
N SER A 220 7.45 -13.24 -0.81
CA SER A 220 6.84 -14.40 -1.46
C SER A 220 6.02 -15.22 -0.48
N ILE A 221 5.02 -15.94 -0.99
CA ILE A 221 4.46 -17.08 -0.28
C ILE A 221 5.25 -18.33 -0.68
N ALA A 222 5.78 -19.05 0.31
CA ALA A 222 6.44 -20.33 0.13
C ALA A 222 5.48 -21.45 0.55
N ILE A 223 5.28 -22.42 -0.34
CA ILE A 223 4.49 -23.62 -0.05
C ILE A 223 5.47 -24.73 0.33
N SER A 224 5.46 -25.08 1.61
CA SER A 224 6.29 -26.14 2.18
C SER A 224 5.47 -27.40 2.42
N ARG A 225 5.96 -28.54 1.94
CA ARG A 225 5.34 -29.85 2.15
C ARG A 225 6.11 -30.64 3.20
N PRO A 226 5.44 -31.24 4.19
CA PRO A 226 6.07 -32.21 5.07
C PRO A 226 6.71 -33.32 4.23
N VAL A 227 7.93 -33.71 4.58
CA VAL A 227 8.64 -34.80 3.92
C VAL A 227 8.49 -36.05 4.81
N PRO A 228 7.73 -37.08 4.40
CA PRO A 228 7.51 -38.26 5.23
C PRO A 228 8.76 -39.11 5.43
N ASP A 229 9.67 -39.10 4.44
CA ASP A 229 10.91 -39.87 4.44
C ASP A 229 12.10 -38.95 4.17
N LEU A 230 12.97 -38.85 5.17
CA LEU A 230 14.14 -37.96 5.17
C LEU A 230 15.15 -38.33 4.08
N GLN A 231 15.15 -39.58 3.58
CA GLN A 231 16.03 -39.99 2.48
C GLN A 231 15.68 -39.33 1.15
N GLN A 232 14.50 -38.71 1.05
CA GLN A 232 14.08 -37.96 -0.14
C GLN A 232 14.69 -36.55 -0.21
N ILE A 233 15.34 -36.09 0.87
CA ILE A 233 16.01 -34.79 0.92
C ILE A 233 17.38 -34.95 0.29
N GLN A 234 17.65 -34.13 -0.72
CA GLN A 234 18.91 -34.15 -1.44
C GLN A 234 19.67 -32.83 -1.28
N VAL A 235 20.98 -32.89 -1.51
CA VAL A 235 21.78 -31.67 -1.65
C VAL A 235 21.19 -30.83 -2.78
N GLY A 236 20.96 -29.56 -2.50
CA GLY A 236 20.27 -28.62 -3.38
C GLY A 236 18.80 -28.38 -3.02
N ASP A 237 18.17 -29.21 -2.19
CA ASP A 237 16.80 -28.97 -1.75
C ASP A 237 16.70 -27.76 -0.83
N VAL A 238 15.60 -27.01 -0.95
CA VAL A 238 15.29 -25.90 -0.05
C VAL A 238 14.34 -26.39 1.03
N ILE A 239 14.79 -26.32 2.29
CA ILE A 239 14.05 -26.85 3.44
C ILE A 239 13.70 -25.72 4.41
N THR A 240 12.54 -25.88 5.06
CA THR A 240 12.13 -25.04 6.18
C THR A 240 12.30 -25.82 7.48
N PHE A 241 12.95 -25.21 8.45
CA PHE A 241 13.16 -25.79 9.78
C PHE A 241 12.96 -24.76 10.89
N GLN A 242 12.65 -25.25 12.09
CA GLN A 242 12.52 -24.42 13.28
C GLN A 242 13.89 -24.21 13.93
N THR A 243 14.23 -22.95 14.22
CA THR A 243 15.46 -22.67 14.97
C THR A 243 15.32 -23.10 16.44
N LYS A 244 16.43 -23.56 17.01
CA LYS A 244 16.56 -23.80 18.46
C LYS A 244 17.22 -22.63 19.19
N ASP A 245 17.42 -21.51 18.51
CA ASP A 245 18.00 -20.31 19.10
C ASP A 245 17.17 -19.83 20.31
N PRO A 246 17.76 -19.75 21.52
CA PRO A 246 17.08 -19.26 22.72
C PRO A 246 16.51 -17.83 22.57
N LEU A 247 17.06 -17.03 21.66
CA LEU A 247 16.61 -15.66 21.41
C LEU A 247 15.38 -15.59 20.48
N ALA A 248 15.09 -16.66 19.72
CA ALA A 248 13.96 -16.72 18.79
C ALA A 248 13.35 -18.14 18.67
N PRO A 249 12.87 -18.76 19.76
CA PRO A 249 12.52 -20.20 19.85
C PRO A 249 11.32 -20.65 19.00
N SER A 250 10.74 -19.77 18.19
CA SER A 250 9.59 -20.06 17.33
C SER A 250 9.72 -19.48 15.93
N SER A 251 10.94 -19.11 15.53
CA SER A 251 11.19 -18.63 14.17
C SER A 251 11.48 -19.80 13.22
N PHE A 252 10.87 -19.74 12.03
CA PHE A 252 11.12 -20.66 10.94
C PHE A 252 12.16 -20.07 10.00
N ILE A 253 13.17 -20.86 9.68
CA ILE A 253 14.23 -20.50 8.74
C ILE A 253 14.09 -21.40 7.52
N THR A 254 14.28 -20.82 6.35
CA THR A 254 14.23 -21.53 5.07
C THR A 254 15.55 -21.35 4.37
N HIS A 255 16.32 -22.42 4.19
CA HIS A 255 17.63 -22.40 3.54
C HIS A 255 17.85 -23.64 2.67
N ARG A 256 18.84 -23.57 1.77
CA ARG A 256 19.21 -24.68 0.89
C ARG A 256 20.15 -25.64 1.59
N VAL A 257 19.89 -26.94 1.44
CA VAL A 257 20.79 -28.01 1.87
C VAL A 257 22.02 -28.00 0.97
N ILE A 258 23.19 -27.76 1.54
CA ILE A 258 24.47 -27.78 0.80
C ILE A 258 25.27 -29.05 1.06
N GLU A 259 24.97 -29.75 2.15
CA GLU A 259 25.64 -30.99 2.54
C GLU A 259 24.72 -31.81 3.44
N ILE A 260 24.74 -33.14 3.25
CA ILE A 260 24.10 -34.12 4.12
C ILE A 260 25.21 -34.77 4.95
N VAL A 261 25.17 -34.60 6.26
CA VAL A 261 26.19 -35.05 7.20
C VAL A 261 25.68 -36.27 7.94
N GLU A 262 26.27 -37.43 7.68
CA GLU A 262 25.98 -38.65 8.41
C GLU A 262 26.75 -38.69 9.73
N THR A 263 26.02 -38.84 10.84
CA THR A 263 26.62 -38.96 12.18
C THR A 263 26.15 -40.25 12.87
N PRO A 264 26.84 -40.72 13.93
CA PRO A 264 26.36 -41.86 14.73
C PRO A 264 24.97 -41.62 15.34
N GLY A 265 24.55 -40.35 15.50
CA GLY A 265 23.23 -39.96 15.98
C GLY A 265 22.17 -39.81 14.88
N GLY A 266 22.51 -40.11 13.63
CA GLY A 266 21.64 -39.98 12.46
C GLY A 266 22.09 -38.92 11.46
N THR A 267 21.29 -38.75 10.40
CA THR A 267 21.52 -37.80 9.32
C THR A 267 21.21 -36.37 9.76
N LEU A 268 22.15 -35.45 9.52
CA LEU A 268 22.00 -34.02 9.76
C LEU A 268 22.15 -33.25 8.44
N PHE A 269 21.59 -32.04 8.38
CA PHE A 269 21.68 -31.19 7.20
C PHE A 269 22.49 -29.94 7.48
N ARG A 270 23.48 -29.66 6.64
CA ARG A 270 24.11 -28.33 6.60
C ARG A 270 23.36 -27.47 5.61
N THR A 271 22.92 -26.31 6.07
CA THR A 271 22.13 -25.39 5.26
C THR A 271 22.85 -24.08 5.01
N LYS A 272 22.42 -23.38 3.96
CA LYS A 272 22.91 -22.05 3.60
C LYS A 272 21.81 -21.27 2.88
N GLY A 273 21.65 -20.00 3.21
CA GLY A 273 20.82 -19.09 2.41
C GLY A 273 21.46 -18.81 1.06
N ASP A 274 20.68 -18.82 -0.02
CA ASP A 274 21.19 -18.57 -1.38
C ASP A 274 21.90 -17.21 -1.52
N ALA A 275 21.46 -16.20 -0.75
CA ALA A 275 22.06 -14.87 -0.71
C ALA A 275 23.22 -14.75 0.31
N ALA A 276 23.40 -15.74 1.19
CA ALA A 276 24.45 -15.70 2.21
C ALA A 276 25.81 -16.08 1.59
N GLU A 277 26.90 -15.47 2.08
CA GLU A 277 28.25 -15.85 1.65
C GLU A 277 28.73 -17.13 2.34
N GLU A 278 28.44 -17.28 3.62
CA GLU A 278 28.87 -18.40 4.46
C GLU A 278 27.71 -19.37 4.76
N PRO A 279 27.99 -20.67 4.98
CA PRO A 279 27.01 -21.63 5.50
C PRO A 279 26.50 -21.28 6.89
N ASP A 280 25.34 -21.81 7.24
CA ASP A 280 24.84 -21.71 8.60
C ASP A 280 25.76 -22.45 9.58
N THR A 281 25.97 -21.87 10.76
CA THR A 281 26.87 -22.42 11.79
C THR A 281 26.29 -23.68 12.46
N GLY A 282 24.96 -23.79 12.52
CA GLY A 282 24.26 -24.92 13.11
C GLY A 282 23.91 -25.99 12.08
N LEU A 283 24.04 -27.25 12.46
CA LEU A 283 23.46 -28.37 11.70
C LEU A 283 21.98 -28.52 12.05
N VAL A 284 21.17 -28.79 11.04
CA VAL A 284 19.72 -28.97 11.18
C VAL A 284 19.44 -30.44 11.47
N HIS A 285 18.85 -30.72 12.64
CA HIS A 285 18.39 -32.05 13.00
C HIS A 285 17.06 -32.37 12.29
N PRO A 286 16.79 -33.62 11.90
CA PRO A 286 15.52 -33.99 11.28
C PRO A 286 14.27 -33.63 12.09
N THR A 287 14.38 -33.60 13.42
CA THR A 287 13.27 -33.19 14.30
C THR A 287 12.94 -31.70 14.22
N GLN A 288 13.83 -30.88 13.64
CA GLN A 288 13.58 -29.45 13.40
C GLN A 288 12.96 -29.22 12.02
N LEU A 289 13.02 -30.20 11.13
CA LEU A 289 12.53 -30.09 9.77
C LEU A 289 11.00 -30.02 9.77
N MET A 290 10.47 -28.96 9.18
CA MET A 290 9.04 -28.80 8.96
C MET A 290 8.61 -29.29 7.58
N GLY A 291 9.48 -29.13 6.58
CA GLY A 291 9.19 -29.58 5.22
C GLY A 291 10.15 -29.04 4.18
N ARG A 292 9.93 -29.48 2.93
CA ARG A 292 10.65 -29.02 1.74
C ARG A 292 9.79 -28.04 0.96
N ILE A 293 10.39 -26.96 0.48
CA ILE A 293 9.73 -26.02 -0.43
C ILE A 293 9.48 -26.69 -1.77
N TRP A 294 8.24 -26.61 -2.24
CA TRP A 294 7.89 -27.11 -3.56
C TRP A 294 7.89 -26.00 -4.61
N PHE A 295 7.25 -24.88 -4.29
CA PHE A 295 7.30 -23.67 -5.11
C PHE A 295 7.01 -22.42 -4.26
N SER A 296 7.39 -21.27 -4.79
CA SER A 296 7.11 -19.95 -4.22
C SER A 296 6.38 -19.08 -5.24
N ILE A 297 5.50 -18.20 -4.77
CA ILE A 297 4.86 -17.18 -5.60
C ILE A 297 5.30 -15.80 -5.08
N PRO A 298 6.10 -15.05 -5.85
CA PRO A 298 6.54 -13.71 -5.47
C PRO A 298 5.36 -12.75 -5.26
N TRP A 299 5.55 -11.76 -4.40
CA TRP A 299 4.61 -10.66 -4.09
C TRP A 299 3.28 -11.04 -3.40
N VAL A 300 2.83 -12.29 -3.53
CA VAL A 300 1.57 -12.76 -2.92
C VAL A 300 1.64 -12.72 -1.38
N GLY A 301 2.81 -12.92 -0.80
CA GLY A 301 3.00 -12.80 0.65
C GLY A 301 2.66 -11.40 1.17
N PHE A 302 2.96 -10.34 0.42
CA PHE A 302 2.56 -8.98 0.78
C PHE A 302 1.05 -8.77 0.75
N VAL A 303 0.36 -9.33 -0.26
CA VAL A 303 -1.11 -9.25 -0.36
C VAL A 303 -1.76 -9.95 0.83
N LEU A 304 -1.25 -11.13 1.20
CA LEU A 304 -1.76 -11.87 2.36
C LEU A 304 -1.46 -11.18 3.69
N ALA A 305 -0.25 -10.63 3.86
CA ALA A 305 0.08 -9.84 5.03
C ALA A 305 -0.82 -8.60 5.15
N PHE A 306 -1.09 -7.92 4.03
CA PHE A 306 -2.01 -6.79 4.00
C PHE A 306 -3.45 -7.22 4.33
N MET A 307 -3.92 -8.35 3.79
CA MET A 307 -5.25 -8.92 4.09
C MET A 307 -5.43 -9.25 5.58
N GLN A 308 -4.36 -9.56 6.32
CA GLN A 308 -4.42 -9.79 7.76
C GLN A 308 -4.63 -8.49 8.56
N THR A 309 -4.41 -7.32 7.96
CA THR A 309 -4.74 -6.04 8.60
C THR A 309 -6.24 -5.76 8.51
N ARG A 310 -6.80 -4.99 9.48
CA ARG A 310 -8.23 -4.63 9.46
C ARG A 310 -8.62 -3.89 8.17
N VAL A 311 -7.79 -2.96 7.73
CA VAL A 311 -8.02 -2.16 6.52
C VAL A 311 -7.94 -3.04 5.28
N GLY A 312 -6.90 -3.87 5.17
CA GLY A 312 -6.74 -4.76 4.04
C GLY A 312 -7.83 -5.81 3.95
N TYR A 313 -8.27 -6.37 5.07
CA TYR A 313 -9.43 -7.26 5.12
C TYR A 313 -10.72 -6.56 4.61
N LEU A 314 -11.01 -5.35 5.10
CA LEU A 314 -12.18 -4.59 4.67
C LEU A 314 -12.13 -4.24 3.18
N LEU A 315 -10.96 -3.94 2.62
CA LEU A 315 -10.83 -3.57 1.21
C LEU A 315 -10.79 -4.78 0.27
N LEU A 316 -10.11 -5.87 0.64
CA LEU A 316 -9.92 -7.04 -0.21
C LEU A 316 -11.05 -8.07 -0.09
N VAL A 317 -11.74 -8.11 1.05
CA VAL A 317 -12.84 -9.06 1.30
C VAL A 317 -14.15 -8.30 1.51
N GLY A 318 -14.16 -7.33 2.43
CA GLY A 318 -15.38 -6.62 2.82
C GLY A 318 -16.06 -5.86 1.67
N LEU A 319 -15.29 -5.04 0.95
CA LEU A 319 -15.80 -4.20 -0.14
C LEU A 319 -16.30 -5.03 -1.33
N PRO A 320 -15.54 -6.02 -1.85
CA PRO A 320 -16.04 -6.95 -2.87
C PRO A 320 -17.32 -7.67 -2.45
N ALA A 321 -17.37 -8.20 -1.22
CA ALA A 321 -18.56 -8.88 -0.71
C ALA A 321 -19.77 -7.92 -0.63
N LEU A 322 -19.55 -6.70 -0.18
CA LEU A 322 -20.60 -5.67 -0.12
C LEU A 322 -21.11 -5.30 -1.51
N LEU A 323 -20.22 -5.15 -2.50
CA LEU A 323 -20.59 -4.85 -3.87
C LEU A 323 -21.43 -5.98 -4.50
N LEU A 324 -21.07 -7.24 -4.25
CA LEU A 324 -21.87 -8.39 -4.68
C LEU A 324 -23.26 -8.38 -4.03
N ILE A 325 -23.33 -8.21 -2.71
CA ILE A 325 -24.62 -8.13 -1.99
C ILE A 325 -25.47 -6.98 -2.52
N ALA A 326 -24.88 -5.80 -2.75
CA ALA A 326 -25.57 -4.65 -3.30
C ALA A 326 -26.05 -4.88 -4.75
N GLY A 327 -25.26 -5.60 -5.56
CA GLY A 327 -25.62 -6.05 -6.90
C GLY A 327 -26.86 -6.94 -6.88
N GLU A 328 -26.84 -7.99 -6.06
CA GLU A 328 -27.98 -8.91 -5.89
C GLU A 328 -29.24 -8.20 -5.38
N ILE A 329 -29.12 -7.35 -4.36
CA ILE A 329 -30.25 -6.55 -3.86
C ILE A 329 -30.83 -5.66 -4.97
N ARG A 330 -29.97 -5.02 -5.77
CA ARG A 330 -30.43 -4.20 -6.90
C ARG A 330 -31.17 -5.02 -7.94
N THR A 331 -30.72 -6.25 -8.20
CA THR A 331 -31.38 -7.17 -9.12
C THR A 331 -32.77 -7.54 -8.62
N ILE A 332 -32.88 -7.94 -7.34
CA ILE A 332 -34.15 -8.26 -6.69
C ILE A 332 -35.11 -7.06 -6.74
N LEU A 333 -34.66 -5.86 -6.36
CA LEU A 333 -35.48 -4.65 -6.37
C LEU A 333 -35.97 -4.25 -7.77
N ARG A 334 -35.24 -4.59 -8.84
CA ARG A 334 -35.72 -4.34 -10.21
C ARG A 334 -36.87 -5.26 -10.59
N VAL A 335 -36.79 -6.54 -10.23
CA VAL A 335 -37.84 -7.54 -10.51
C VAL A 335 -39.15 -7.08 -9.88
N PHE A 336 -39.14 -6.72 -8.60
CA PHE A 336 -40.34 -6.21 -7.91
C PHE A 336 -40.92 -4.94 -8.55
N ARG A 337 -40.09 -4.06 -9.11
CA ARG A 337 -40.54 -2.80 -9.73
C ARG A 337 -41.13 -3.01 -11.14
N GLU A 338 -40.71 -4.07 -11.83
CA GLU A 338 -41.27 -4.44 -13.14
C GLU A 338 -42.64 -5.11 -12.99
N ASP A 339 -42.87 -5.88 -11.91
CA ASP A 339 -44.18 -6.46 -11.59
C ASP A 339 -45.25 -5.40 -11.24
N GLU A 340 -44.91 -4.33 -10.51
CA GLU A 340 -45.86 -3.24 -10.22
C GLU A 340 -46.23 -2.40 -11.45
N SER A 341 -45.38 -2.41 -12.49
CA SER A 341 -45.55 -1.56 -13.68
C SER A 341 -46.08 -2.31 -14.90
N ALA A 342 -46.40 -3.60 -14.78
CA ALA A 342 -47.16 -4.32 -15.78
C ALA A 342 -48.61 -3.80 -15.79
N PRO A 343 -49.06 -3.05 -16.82
CA PRO A 343 -50.48 -2.77 -16.95
C PRO A 343 -51.21 -4.10 -17.09
N MET A 344 -52.31 -4.26 -16.33
CA MET A 344 -53.31 -5.33 -16.51
C MET A 344 -53.79 -5.35 -17.97
N LYS A 345 -53.04 -6.00 -18.84
CA LYS A 345 -53.43 -6.30 -20.20
C LYS A 345 -54.29 -7.54 -20.15
N GLY A 346 -55.60 -7.33 -20.20
CA GLY A 346 -56.55 -8.35 -20.64
C GLY A 346 -57.70 -8.64 -19.69
N LEU A 347 -58.55 -7.65 -19.43
CA LEU A 347 -59.99 -7.96 -19.41
C LEU A 347 -60.53 -7.53 -20.78
N PRO A 348 -61.03 -8.46 -21.63
CA PRO A 348 -61.61 -8.09 -22.91
C PRO A 348 -62.87 -7.25 -22.66
N GLN A 349 -62.79 -5.94 -22.95
CA GLN A 349 -63.96 -5.10 -23.15
C GLN A 349 -64.59 -5.45 -24.50
N ALA A 350 -65.31 -6.57 -24.54
CA ALA A 350 -66.15 -6.93 -25.67
C ALA A 350 -67.41 -7.62 -25.16
N ALA A 351 -68.38 -6.83 -24.73
CA ALA A 351 -69.83 -7.11 -24.81
C ALA A 351 -70.61 -6.16 -23.89
N TYR A 352 -70.84 -4.92 -24.31
CA TYR A 352 -72.08 -4.19 -24.00
C TYR A 352 -72.22 -3.06 -25.02
N GLY A 353 -72.67 -3.44 -26.21
CA GLY A 353 -72.95 -2.53 -27.30
C GLY A 353 -73.82 -3.22 -28.33
N GLY A 354 -75.14 -3.04 -28.19
CA GLY A 354 -76.08 -3.14 -29.31
C GLY A 354 -76.84 -4.46 -29.48
N ALA A 355 -78.04 -4.52 -28.91
CA ALA A 355 -79.26 -5.03 -29.54
C ALA A 355 -80.41 -4.27 -28.86
N ALA A 356 -80.92 -3.21 -29.49
CA ALA A 356 -82.08 -3.22 -30.38
C ALA A 356 -83.39 -3.35 -29.60
#